data_AF-R4ZGN0-F1
#
_entry.id   AF-R4ZGN0-F1
#
_cell.length_a   1.000
_cell.length_b   1.000
_cell.length_c   1.000
_cell.angle_alpha   90.00
_cell.angle_beta   90.00
_cell.angle_gamma   90.00
#
_symmetry.space_group_name_H-M   'P 1'
#
loop_
_entity.id
_entity.type
_entity.pdbx_description
1 polymer ?
#
loop_
_entity_poly.entity_id
_entity_poly.type
_entity_poly.pdbx_seq_one_letter_code
_entity_poly.pdbx_strand_id
1 'polypeptide(L)'
;KCLRLQDPDLLVKSEIFATGVVDFSFVPVVDGAFLTERPEDTMNSGNFKKCKILLGSNRDEGTYFIIYYLTQLFKRDENVYLTREDFVDAVQALSPFTSQVVNEAIIFEYTDWLNPDDPIKNRDAV
;
A
#
# COMPACT_ATOMS: atom_id res chain seq x y z
N LYS A 1 -3.43 -11.81 30.50
CA LYS A 1 -2.26 -12.53 31.07
C LYS A 1 -1.81 -13.72 30.22
N CYS A 2 -2.72 -14.44 29.55
CA CYS A 2 -2.40 -15.58 28.67
C CYS A 2 -1.30 -15.28 27.60
N LEU A 3 -1.45 -14.21 26.80
CA LEU A 3 -0.48 -13.88 25.74
C LEU A 3 0.95 -13.63 26.25
N ARG A 4 1.13 -13.18 27.50
CA ARG A 4 2.47 -12.94 28.08
C ARG A 4 3.23 -14.22 28.40
N LEU A 5 2.56 -15.37 28.37
CA LEU A 5 3.16 -16.68 28.64
C LEU A 5 3.44 -17.45 27.35
N GLN A 6 3.07 -16.89 26.19
CA GLN A 6 3.28 -17.54 24.90
C GLN A 6 4.70 -17.30 24.40
N ASP A 7 5.15 -18.22 23.55
CA ASP A 7 6.39 -18.05 22.81
C ASP A 7 6.30 -16.81 21.89
N PRO A 8 7.30 -15.92 21.89
CA PRO A 8 7.24 -14.69 21.10
C PRO A 8 7.24 -14.96 19.58
N ASP A 9 7.92 -16.00 19.10
CA ASP A 9 7.91 -16.34 17.68
C ASP A 9 6.53 -16.85 17.25
N LEU A 10 5.84 -17.58 18.14
CA LEU A 10 4.46 -17.98 17.90
C LEU A 10 3.54 -16.76 17.76
N LEU A 11 3.73 -15.73 18.58
CA LEU A 11 2.90 -14.52 18.51
C LEU A 11 3.05 -13.82 17.16
N VAL A 12 4.29 -13.57 16.72
CA VAL A 12 4.57 -12.88 15.45
C VAL A 12 4.13 -13.71 14.23
N LYS A 13 4.29 -15.03 14.26
CA LYS A 13 3.84 -15.91 13.18
C LYS A 13 2.32 -16.07 13.10
N SER A 14 1.61 -15.78 14.20
CA SER A 14 0.15 -15.88 14.28
C SER A 14 -0.56 -14.56 14.00
N GLU A 15 0.18 -13.52 13.62
CA GLU A 15 -0.40 -12.25 13.20
C GLU A 15 -1.23 -12.47 11.94
N ILE A 16 -2.45 -11.93 11.93
CA ILE A 16 -3.33 -12.00 10.78
C ILE A 16 -2.83 -10.95 9.79
N PHE A 17 -2.28 -11.38 8.66
CA PHE A 17 -1.99 -10.49 7.55
C PHE A 17 -3.32 -9.91 7.06
N ALA A 18 -3.44 -8.58 7.15
CA ALA A 18 -4.59 -7.88 6.62
C ALA A 18 -4.65 -8.07 5.09
N THR A 19 -5.83 -7.93 4.52
CA THR A 19 -6.07 -8.30 3.12
C THR A 19 -5.47 -7.31 2.12
N GLY A 20 -4.95 -6.15 2.55
CA GLY A 20 -4.36 -5.14 1.67
C GLY A 20 -2.85 -5.31 1.43
N VAL A 21 -2.35 -4.70 0.35
CA VAL A 21 -0.93 -4.76 -0.06
C VAL A 21 0.05 -4.06 0.90
N VAL A 22 -0.38 -2.98 1.53
CA VAL A 22 0.42 -2.19 2.50
C VAL A 22 -0.40 -2.03 3.78
N ASP A 23 -0.87 -3.16 4.32
CA ASP A 23 -1.68 -3.21 5.54
C ASP A 23 -1.01 -4.13 6.57
N PHE A 24 -0.66 -3.57 7.73
CA PHE A 24 0.16 -4.22 8.75
C PHE A 24 -0.62 -4.37 10.04
N SER A 25 -0.56 -5.56 10.66
CA SER A 25 -1.44 -5.96 11.77
C SER A 25 -1.25 -5.13 13.04
N PHE A 26 -0.01 -4.71 13.33
CA PHE A 26 0.31 -3.92 14.52
C PHE A 26 1.05 -2.64 14.13
N VAL A 27 0.34 -1.53 14.21
CA VAL A 27 0.80 -0.18 13.85
C VAL A 27 0.54 0.80 15.01
N PRO A 28 1.12 2.02 14.99
CA PRO A 28 0.84 3.02 16.02
C PRO A 28 -0.66 3.33 16.17
N VAL A 29 -1.07 3.60 17.41
CA VAL A 29 -2.45 3.99 17.76
C VAL A 29 -2.43 5.23 18.66
N VAL A 30 -3.55 5.95 18.72
CA VAL A 30 -3.75 7.06 19.68
C VAL A 30 -3.93 6.46 21.08
N ASP A 31 -2.90 6.54 21.91
CA ASP A 31 -2.85 5.94 23.24
C ASP A 31 -3.11 6.94 24.38
N GLY A 32 -3.11 8.24 24.06
CA GLY A 32 -3.32 9.32 25.03
C GLY A 32 -2.07 9.70 25.82
N ALA A 33 -0.92 9.06 25.58
CA ALA A 33 0.34 9.33 26.26
C ALA A 33 1.44 9.70 25.28
N PHE A 34 1.73 8.83 24.29
CA PHE A 34 2.67 9.15 23.23
C PHE A 34 1.99 9.96 22.12
N LEU A 35 0.87 9.47 21.58
CA LEU A 35 -0.02 10.19 20.68
C LEU A 35 -1.28 10.58 21.44
N THR A 36 -1.46 11.88 21.68
CA THR A 36 -2.61 12.41 22.42
C THR A 36 -3.82 12.71 21.54
N GLU A 37 -3.61 12.77 20.23
CA GLU A 37 -4.63 13.05 19.22
C GLU A 37 -4.23 12.40 17.89
N ARG A 38 -5.10 12.47 16.89
CA ARG A 38 -4.79 11.91 15.57
C ARG A 38 -3.76 12.78 14.84
N PRO A 39 -2.84 12.20 14.05
CA PRO A 39 -1.84 12.96 13.30
C PRO A 39 -2.44 14.06 12.42
N GLU A 40 -3.62 13.84 11.82
CA GLU A 40 -4.28 14.84 10.98
C GLU A 40 -4.70 16.08 11.80
N ASP A 41 -5.18 15.88 13.02
CA ASP A 41 -5.59 16.96 13.94
C ASP A 41 -4.37 17.75 14.43
N THR A 42 -3.27 17.05 14.74
CA THR A 42 -1.99 17.66 15.10
C THR A 42 -1.43 18.54 13.97
N MET A 43 -1.54 18.07 12.73
CA MET A 43 -1.10 18.83 11.55
C MET A 43 -1.96 20.06 11.32
N ASN A 44 -3.29 19.93 11.40
CA ASN A 44 -4.25 21.02 11.18
C ASN A 44 -4.18 22.12 12.25
N SER A 45 -4.03 21.72 13.52
CA SER A 45 -3.89 22.66 14.64
C SER A 45 -2.49 23.28 14.73
N GLY A 46 -1.52 22.73 14.00
CA GLY A 46 -0.13 23.11 14.10
C GLY A 46 0.54 22.62 15.39
N ASN A 47 0.00 21.63 16.08
CA ASN A 47 0.51 21.10 17.35
C ASN A 47 1.71 20.14 17.18
N PHE A 48 2.70 20.53 16.37
CA PHE A 48 3.90 19.75 16.12
C PHE A 48 5.16 20.59 16.34
N LYS A 49 6.30 19.90 16.51
CA LYS A 49 7.59 20.55 16.71
C LYS A 49 7.92 21.51 15.56
N LYS A 50 8.22 22.77 15.89
CA LYS A 50 8.63 23.79 14.92
C LYS A 50 10.12 23.70 14.65
N CYS A 51 10.49 23.04 13.56
CA CYS A 51 11.88 22.92 13.10
C CYS A 51 11.96 22.77 11.59
N LYS A 52 13.19 22.91 11.05
CA LYS A 52 13.46 22.62 9.64
C LYS A 52 13.36 21.11 9.41
N ILE A 53 12.79 20.72 8.28
CA ILE A 53 12.66 19.33 7.84
C ILE A 53 13.28 19.19 6.45
N LEU A 54 13.80 18.00 6.14
CA LEU A 54 14.23 17.61 4.80
C LEU A 54 13.54 16.28 4.50
N LEU A 55 12.78 16.23 3.41
CA LEU A 55 11.97 15.10 3.00
C LEU A 55 12.22 14.80 1.52
N GLY A 56 11.96 13.56 1.11
CA GLY A 56 12.06 13.11 -0.28
C GLY A 56 11.38 11.75 -0.46
N SER A 57 11.19 11.36 -1.72
CA SER A 57 10.60 10.08 -2.13
C SER A 57 11.41 9.51 -3.29
N ASN A 58 11.34 8.20 -3.47
CA ASN A 58 11.90 7.51 -4.61
C ASN A 58 10.91 7.50 -5.78
N ARG A 59 11.43 7.19 -6.97
CA ARG A 59 10.62 7.09 -8.19
C ARG A 59 9.63 5.92 -8.14
N ASP A 60 10.07 4.78 -7.62
CA ASP A 60 9.36 3.49 -7.75
C ASP A 60 9.06 2.86 -6.36
N GLU A 61 8.30 3.57 -5.51
CA GLU A 61 8.04 3.16 -4.11
C GLU A 61 7.13 1.91 -3.99
N GLY A 62 6.18 1.74 -4.92
CA GLY A 62 5.16 0.68 -4.86
C GLY A 62 5.67 -0.70 -5.26
N THR A 63 6.65 -0.76 -6.18
CA THR A 63 7.11 -1.99 -6.82
C THR A 63 7.56 -3.05 -5.81
N TYR A 64 8.20 -2.64 -4.72
CA TYR A 64 8.64 -3.56 -3.68
C TYR A 64 7.46 -4.36 -3.10
N PHE A 65 6.37 -3.69 -2.72
CA PHE A 65 5.21 -4.32 -2.09
C PHE A 65 4.42 -5.19 -3.08
N ILE A 66 4.27 -4.71 -4.32
CA ILE A 66 3.49 -5.38 -5.36
C ILE A 66 4.10 -6.75 -5.70
N ILE A 67 5.43 -6.89 -5.77
CA ILE A 67 6.10 -8.16 -6.05
C ILE A 67 5.78 -9.25 -5.01
N TYR A 68 5.57 -8.88 -3.74
CA TYR A 68 5.21 -9.84 -2.68
C TYR A 68 3.71 -10.12 -2.61
N TYR A 69 2.89 -9.19 -3.10
CA TYR A 69 1.43 -9.30 -3.04
C TYR A 69 0.84 -9.92 -4.32
N LEU A 70 1.13 -9.36 -5.49
CA LEU A 70 0.67 -9.84 -6.81
C LEU A 70 1.67 -10.81 -7.46
N THR A 71 2.08 -11.84 -6.73
CA THR A 71 3.15 -12.77 -7.15
C THR A 71 2.94 -13.46 -8.50
N GLN A 72 1.69 -13.59 -8.96
CA GLN A 72 1.36 -14.19 -10.25
C GLN A 72 1.61 -13.24 -11.43
N LEU A 73 1.36 -11.95 -11.23
CA LEU A 73 1.54 -10.88 -12.23
C LEU A 73 2.97 -10.35 -12.21
N PHE A 74 3.51 -10.11 -11.02
CA PHE A 74 4.85 -9.55 -10.79
C PHE A 74 5.84 -10.62 -10.33
N LYS A 75 6.33 -11.39 -11.30
CA LYS A 75 7.39 -12.37 -11.06
C LYS A 75 8.73 -11.65 -10.87
N ARG A 76 9.64 -12.28 -10.12
CA ARG A 76 11.04 -11.83 -9.99
C ARG A 76 11.83 -12.20 -11.24
N ASP A 77 11.46 -11.60 -12.35
CA ASP A 77 12.06 -11.76 -13.68
C ASP A 77 12.32 -10.37 -14.26
N GLU A 78 13.28 -10.26 -15.17
CA GLU A 78 13.58 -9.01 -15.89
C GLU A 78 12.45 -8.65 -16.88
N ASN A 79 11.73 -9.66 -17.38
CA ASN A 79 10.73 -9.52 -18.43
C ASN A 79 9.30 -9.70 -17.90
N VAL A 80 8.82 -8.70 -17.16
CA VAL A 80 7.41 -8.62 -16.74
C VAL A 80 6.66 -7.67 -17.67
N TYR A 81 5.49 -8.12 -18.13
CA TYR A 81 4.58 -7.42 -19.05
C TYR A 81 3.16 -7.69 -18.56
N LEU A 82 2.32 -6.66 -18.51
CA LEU A 82 0.92 -6.80 -18.11
C LEU A 82 0.00 -6.45 -19.27
N THR A 83 -0.98 -7.29 -19.53
CA THR A 83 -2.08 -6.92 -20.43
C THR A 83 -2.95 -5.85 -19.79
N ARG A 84 -3.83 -5.26 -20.60
CA ARG A 84 -4.83 -4.31 -20.10
C ARG A 84 -5.75 -4.96 -19.06
N GLU A 85 -6.11 -6.23 -19.26
CA GLU A 85 -6.91 -7.01 -18.32
C GLU A 85 -6.16 -7.23 -17.01
N ASP A 86 -4.88 -7.60 -17.07
CA ASP A 86 -4.03 -7.76 -15.88
C ASP A 86 -3.94 -6.46 -15.05
N PHE A 87 -3.85 -5.30 -15.71
CA PHE A 87 -3.85 -4.00 -15.03
C PHE A 87 -5.17 -3.72 -14.30
N VAL A 88 -6.31 -3.97 -14.95
CA VAL A 88 -7.64 -3.77 -14.35
C VAL A 88 -7.83 -4.70 -13.15
N ASP A 89 -7.43 -5.96 -13.27
CA ASP A 89 -7.48 -6.94 -12.20
C ASP A 89 -6.54 -6.57 -11.04
N ALA A 90 -5.35 -6.06 -11.35
CA ALA A 90 -4.40 -5.57 -10.36
C ALA A 90 -4.99 -4.40 -9.55
N VAL A 91 -5.64 -3.43 -10.19
CA VAL A 91 -6.30 -2.30 -9.48
C VAL A 91 -7.35 -2.81 -8.50
N GLN A 92 -8.18 -3.78 -8.92
CA GLN A 92 -9.20 -4.37 -8.04
C GLN A 92 -8.59 -5.13 -6.87
N ALA A 93 -7.51 -5.89 -7.11
CA ALA A 93 -6.82 -6.63 -6.07
C ALA A 93 -6.11 -5.71 -5.05
N LEU A 94 -5.52 -4.60 -5.51
CA LEU A 94 -4.82 -3.63 -4.66
C LEU A 94 -5.77 -2.73 -3.87
N SER A 95 -7.01 -2.58 -4.35
CA SER A 95 -8.05 -1.73 -3.74
C SER A 95 -9.29 -2.56 -3.35
N PRO A 96 -9.18 -3.53 -2.43
CA PRO A 96 -10.28 -4.47 -2.15
C PRO A 96 -11.49 -3.85 -1.45
N PHE A 97 -11.36 -2.64 -0.90
CA PHE A 97 -12.40 -1.97 -0.11
C PHE A 97 -13.01 -0.74 -0.79
N THR A 98 -12.60 -0.43 -2.01
CA THR A 98 -13.10 0.72 -2.76
C THR A 98 -14.38 0.37 -3.53
N SER A 99 -15.17 1.39 -3.86
CA SER A 99 -16.32 1.20 -4.73
C SER A 99 -15.90 1.06 -6.20
N GLN A 100 -16.76 0.50 -7.04
CA GLN A 100 -16.51 0.39 -8.48
C GLN A 100 -16.18 1.75 -9.12
N VAL A 101 -16.90 2.81 -8.73
CA VAL A 101 -16.66 4.17 -9.25
C VAL A 101 -15.25 4.67 -8.91
N VAL A 102 -14.74 4.33 -7.73
CA VAL A 102 -13.36 4.68 -7.34
C VAL A 102 -12.36 3.86 -8.15
N ASN A 103 -12.61 2.57 -8.38
CA ASN A 103 -11.75 1.75 -9.22
C ASN A 103 -11.69 2.24 -10.67
N GLU A 104 -12.82 2.64 -11.23
CA GLU A 104 -12.87 3.26 -12.57
C GLU A 104 -12.08 4.58 -12.61
N ALA A 105 -12.12 5.38 -11.55
CA ALA A 105 -11.33 6.61 -11.44
C ALA A 105 -9.82 6.31 -11.32
N ILE A 106 -9.41 5.29 -10.57
CA ILE A 106 -8.01 4.85 -10.48
C ILE A 106 -7.52 4.36 -11.85
N ILE A 107 -8.29 3.49 -12.50
CA ILE A 107 -8.00 3.01 -13.86
C ILE A 107 -7.85 4.20 -14.79
N PHE A 108 -8.75 5.18 -14.73
CA PHE A 108 -8.69 6.37 -15.58
C PHE A 108 -7.41 7.20 -15.36
N GLU A 109 -7.05 7.44 -14.10
CA GLU A 109 -5.90 8.28 -13.73
C GLU A 109 -4.57 7.63 -14.12
N TYR A 110 -4.44 6.31 -13.93
CA TYR A 110 -3.18 5.58 -14.14
C TYR A 110 -3.05 4.96 -15.54
N THR A 111 -4.01 5.17 -16.44
CA THR A 111 -3.90 4.70 -17.83
C THR A 111 -3.09 5.68 -18.68
N ASP A 112 -2.08 5.17 -19.38
CA ASP A 112 -1.46 5.91 -20.48
C ASP A 112 -2.42 5.97 -21.68
N TRP A 113 -3.19 7.07 -21.78
CA TRP A 113 -4.19 7.25 -22.82
C TRP A 113 -3.64 7.39 -24.24
N LEU A 114 -2.33 7.60 -24.40
CA LEU A 114 -1.69 7.59 -25.73
C LEU A 114 -1.50 6.16 -26.25
N ASN A 115 -1.29 5.19 -25.35
CA ASN A 115 -1.17 3.77 -25.70
C ASN A 115 -1.75 2.88 -24.58
N PRO A 116 -3.09 2.77 -24.46
CA PRO A 116 -3.74 2.09 -23.33
C PRO A 116 -3.43 0.60 -23.20
N ASP A 117 -3.09 -0.05 -24.30
CA ASP A 117 -2.81 -1.49 -24.36
C ASP A 117 -1.30 -1.79 -24.30
N ASP A 118 -0.45 -0.78 -24.07
CA ASP A 118 1.00 -0.98 -23.96
C ASP A 118 1.34 -1.83 -22.72
N PRO A 119 2.00 -2.98 -22.89
CA PRO A 119 2.22 -3.90 -21.79
C PRO A 119 3.25 -3.42 -20.77
N ILE A 120 4.13 -2.50 -21.15
CA ILE A 120 5.12 -1.89 -20.24
C ILE A 120 4.44 -0.76 -19.47
N LYS A 121 3.61 0.06 -20.12
CA LYS A 121 2.87 1.12 -19.44
C LYS A 121 1.86 0.57 -18.44
N ASN A 122 1.13 -0.47 -18.80
CA ASN A 122 0.21 -1.14 -17.89
C ASN A 122 0.94 -1.73 -16.68
N ARG A 123 2.17 -2.27 -16.85
CA ARG A 123 3.00 -2.71 -15.72
C ARG A 123 3.43 -1.56 -14.83
N ASP A 124 3.96 -0.49 -15.42
CA ASP A 124 4.51 0.66 -14.68
C ASP A 124 3.41 1.50 -13.97
N ALA A 125 2.15 1.29 -14.34
CA ALA A 125 0.98 1.97 -13.79
C ALA A 125 0.35 1.29 -12.57
N VAL A 126 0.73 0.03 -12.28
CA VAL A 126 0.30 -0.71 -11.07
C VAL A 126 1.19 -0.32 -9.89
#